data_AF-X1T017-F1
#
_entry.id   AF-X1T017-F1
#
_cell.length_a   1.000
_cell.length_b   1.000
_cell.length_c   1.000
_cell.angle_alpha   90.00
_cell.angle_beta   90.00
_cell.angle_gamma   90.00
#
_symmetry.space_group_name_H-M   'P 1'
#
loop_
_entity.id
_entity.type
_entity.pdbx_description
1 polymer ?
#
loop_
_entity_poly.entity_id
_entity_poly.type
_entity_poly.pdbx_seq_one_letter_code
_entity_poly.pdbx_strand_id
1 'polypeptide(L)'
;YINSEKEKVFVKIEKPSLVTESLKLLSRHQQTLISEKVRLISRLGKKLLEVCPQILKLGKLKNKKIIAVLAKYPDFSKYKRITLCSLLKIKGIGKIGAPFLLKRLNNIEYMPGLTNIYKTIILSYAQRILELQKEIEDIDKKLDEIGNQSKEVNHLKTIPGVATKLASRLIGEIGDINRFPSEKQLAIYCGIACIDNNSGRNNYF
;
A
#
# COMPACT_ATOMS: atom_id res chain seq x y z
N TYR A 1 -19.56 -4.07 49.77
CA TYR A 1 -19.29 -2.64 49.53
C TYR A 1 -18.05 -2.59 48.63
N ILE A 2 -18.11 -2.24 47.34
CA ILE A 2 -18.67 -1.02 46.75
C ILE A 2 -19.26 -1.35 45.38
N ASN A 3 -20.55 -1.09 45.22
CA ASN A 3 -21.20 -0.82 43.95
C ASN A 3 -20.58 0.47 43.38
N SER A 4 -19.90 0.43 42.24
CA SER A 4 -19.58 1.66 41.49
C SER A 4 -20.43 1.70 40.22
N GLU A 5 -21.54 2.45 40.30
CA GLU A 5 -22.50 2.71 39.23
C GLU A 5 -21.96 3.61 38.08
N LYS A 6 -20.73 3.38 37.59
CA LYS A 6 -20.12 4.26 36.57
C LYS A 6 -19.40 3.57 35.40
N GLU A 7 -19.66 2.31 35.11
CA GLU A 7 -19.32 1.75 33.80
C GLU A 7 -20.56 1.72 32.91
N LYS A 8 -20.84 2.84 32.24
CA LYS A 8 -21.68 2.79 31.03
C LYS A 8 -20.87 2.07 29.95
N VAL A 9 -20.96 0.73 29.92
CA VAL A 9 -20.25 -0.15 28.97
C VAL A 9 -20.70 0.08 27.51
N PHE A 10 -21.76 0.86 27.28
CA PHE A 10 -22.24 1.18 25.94
C PHE A 10 -22.19 2.68 25.69
N VAL A 11 -21.12 3.11 25.03
CA VAL A 11 -21.04 4.44 24.43
C VAL A 11 -22.05 4.50 23.28
N LYS A 12 -22.94 5.50 23.30
CA LYS A 12 -23.90 5.74 22.23
C LYS A 12 -23.13 5.95 20.92
N ILE A 13 -23.30 5.05 19.96
CA ILE A 13 -22.69 5.19 18.64
C ILE A 13 -23.52 6.24 17.90
N GLU A 14 -23.07 7.50 17.92
CA GLU A 14 -23.59 8.49 16.98
C GLU A 14 -23.18 8.07 15.56
N LYS A 15 -24.13 8.18 14.63
CA LYS A 15 -23.88 7.77 13.25
C LYS A 15 -22.75 8.65 12.69
N PRO A 16 -21.65 8.07 12.20
CA PRO A 16 -20.54 8.87 11.68
C PRO A 16 -21.04 9.76 10.55
N SER A 17 -20.41 10.93 10.40
CA SER A 17 -20.70 11.81 9.26
C SER A 17 -20.51 11.06 7.95
N LEU A 18 -21.24 11.47 6.90
CA LEU A 18 -21.08 10.88 5.57
C LEU A 18 -19.63 10.99 5.06
N VAL A 19 -18.91 12.04 5.45
CA VAL A 19 -17.49 12.23 5.14
C VAL A 19 -16.63 11.15 5.81
N THR A 20 -16.81 10.93 7.13
CA THR A 20 -16.08 9.90 7.88
C THR A 20 -16.37 8.50 7.34
N GLU A 21 -17.63 8.19 7.02
CA GLU A 21 -18.02 6.92 6.43
C GLU A 21 -17.40 6.71 5.03
N SER A 22 -17.40 7.75 4.19
CA SER A 22 -16.77 7.72 2.86
C SER A 22 -15.26 7.47 2.95
N LEU A 23 -14.56 8.18 3.84
CA LEU A 23 -13.13 8.00 4.08
C LEU A 23 -12.80 6.59 4.57
N LYS A 24 -13.64 6.03 5.45
CA LYS A 24 -13.51 4.65 5.94
C LYS A 24 -13.61 3.64 4.81
N LEU A 25 -14.67 3.72 4.01
CA LEU A 25 -14.93 2.78 2.92
C LEU A 25 -13.82 2.81 1.88
N LEU A 26 -13.40 4.02 1.46
CA LEU A 26 -12.32 4.19 0.48
C LEU A 26 -10.97 3.71 1.01
N SER A 27 -10.62 4.03 2.26
CA SER A 27 -9.38 3.58 2.91
C SER A 27 -9.29 2.05 2.98
N ARG A 28 -10.39 1.39 3.39
CA ARG A 28 -10.46 -0.08 3.45
C ARG A 28 -10.36 -0.71 2.06
N HIS A 29 -11.10 -0.18 1.09
CA HIS A 29 -11.02 -0.68 -0.28
C HIS A 29 -9.61 -0.53 -0.87
N GLN A 30 -8.96 0.62 -0.64
CA GLN A 30 -7.57 0.83 -1.03
C GLN A 30 -6.63 -0.21 -0.42
N GLN A 31 -6.79 -0.54 0.86
CA GLN A 31 -5.97 -1.55 1.52
C GLN A 31 -6.15 -2.94 0.87
N THR A 32 -7.37 -3.27 0.45
CA THR A 32 -7.63 -4.50 -0.32
C THR A 32 -6.85 -4.50 -1.63
N LEU A 33 -6.94 -3.43 -2.44
CA LEU A 33 -6.20 -3.33 -3.70
C LEU A 33 -4.69 -3.36 -3.51
N ILE A 34 -4.17 -2.71 -2.46
CA ILE A 34 -2.74 -2.77 -2.10
C ILE A 34 -2.34 -4.21 -1.80
N SER A 35 -3.16 -4.94 -1.04
CA SER A 35 -2.89 -6.34 -0.67
C SER A 35 -2.92 -7.26 -1.89
N GLU A 36 -3.89 -7.08 -2.79
CA GLU A 36 -3.95 -7.77 -4.08
C GLU A 36 -2.71 -7.51 -4.92
N LYS A 37 -2.32 -6.24 -5.08
CA LYS A 37 -1.12 -5.84 -5.81
C LYS A 37 0.13 -6.51 -5.25
N VAL A 38 0.29 -6.55 -3.93
CA VAL A 38 1.44 -7.21 -3.28
C VAL A 38 1.44 -8.71 -3.60
N ARG A 39 0.28 -9.38 -3.55
CA ARG A 39 0.16 -10.80 -3.92
C ARG A 39 0.54 -11.04 -5.37
N LEU A 40 0.09 -10.20 -6.30
CA LEU A 40 0.43 -10.32 -7.72
C LEU A 40 1.91 -10.06 -7.98
N ILE A 41 2.50 -9.05 -7.34
CA ILE A 41 3.95 -8.79 -7.43
C ILE A 41 4.75 -10.01 -6.96
N SER A 42 4.36 -10.64 -5.84
CA SER A 42 5.03 -11.83 -5.34
C SER A 42 4.88 -13.02 -6.29
N ARG A 43 3.70 -13.23 -6.88
CA ARG A 43 3.45 -14.29 -7.87
C ARG A 43 4.27 -14.08 -9.15
N LEU A 44 4.29 -12.85 -9.67
CA LEU A 44 5.13 -12.48 -10.80
C LEU A 44 6.61 -12.72 -10.48
N GLY A 45 7.08 -12.33 -9.30
CA GLY A 45 8.45 -12.57 -8.86
C GLY A 45 8.84 -14.06 -8.90
N LYS A 46 7.96 -14.95 -8.44
CA LYS A 46 8.18 -16.40 -8.56
C LYS A 46 8.31 -16.86 -10.01
N LYS A 47 7.46 -16.35 -10.92
CA LYS A 47 7.54 -16.67 -12.35
C LYS A 47 8.79 -16.11 -13.02
N LEU A 48 9.25 -14.93 -12.61
CA LEU A 48 10.49 -14.36 -13.11
C LEU A 48 11.72 -15.15 -12.63
N LEU A 49 11.69 -15.77 -11.45
CA LEU A 49 12.77 -16.67 -11.01
C LEU A 49 12.87 -17.94 -11.85
N GLU A 50 11.77 -18.41 -12.45
CA GLU A 50 11.79 -19.59 -13.33
C GLU A 50 12.42 -19.28 -14.70
N VAL A 51 12.29 -18.04 -15.21
CA VAL A 51 12.65 -17.71 -16.61
C VAL A 51 13.73 -16.64 -16.77
N CYS A 52 13.81 -15.64 -15.88
CA CYS A 52 14.79 -14.56 -15.99
C CYS A 52 15.12 -13.99 -14.60
N PRO A 53 15.87 -14.72 -13.75
CA PRO A 53 16.17 -14.30 -12.38
C PRO A 53 16.90 -12.95 -12.32
N GLN A 54 17.73 -12.66 -13.32
CA GLN A 54 18.52 -11.44 -13.38
C GLN A 54 17.65 -10.18 -13.41
N ILE A 55 16.40 -10.25 -13.89
CA ILE A 55 15.50 -9.08 -13.97
C ILE A 55 15.24 -8.48 -12.57
N LEU A 56 15.25 -9.32 -11.54
CA LEU A 56 15.02 -8.92 -10.15
C LEU A 56 16.20 -8.14 -9.56
N LYS A 57 17.40 -8.24 -10.17
CA LYS A 57 18.59 -7.46 -9.79
C LYS A 57 18.55 -6.03 -10.36
N LEU A 58 17.66 -5.72 -11.31
CA LEU A 58 17.50 -4.36 -11.82
C LEU A 58 16.73 -3.44 -10.86
N GLY A 59 15.97 -4.02 -9.92
CA GLY A 59 15.27 -3.28 -8.89
C GLY A 59 14.11 -4.06 -8.30
N LYS A 60 13.54 -3.52 -7.23
CA LYS A 60 12.36 -4.11 -6.57
C LYS A 60 11.17 -4.10 -7.54
N LEU A 61 10.42 -5.21 -7.65
CA LEU A 61 9.19 -5.29 -8.47
C LEU A 61 8.05 -4.37 -7.99
N LYS A 62 8.19 -3.76 -6.81
CA LYS A 62 7.32 -2.64 -6.39
C LYS A 62 7.53 -1.38 -7.24
N ASN A 63 8.65 -1.27 -7.96
CA ASN A 63 8.96 -0.13 -8.82
C ASN A 63 8.12 -0.19 -10.10
N LYS A 64 7.24 0.79 -10.29
CA LYS A 64 6.38 0.99 -11.47
C LYS A 64 7.16 0.91 -12.79
N LYS A 65 8.42 1.34 -12.82
CA LYS A 65 9.27 1.32 -14.03
C LYS A 65 9.55 -0.10 -14.52
N ILE A 66 9.90 -1.03 -13.63
CA ILE A 66 10.21 -2.42 -14.01
C ILE A 66 8.94 -3.14 -14.50
N ILE A 67 7.82 -2.94 -13.80
CA ILE A 67 6.54 -3.50 -14.24
C ILE A 67 6.13 -2.92 -15.60
N ALA A 68 6.34 -1.61 -15.84
CA ALA A 68 6.05 -1.00 -17.13
C ALA A 68 6.95 -1.52 -18.27
N VAL A 69 8.23 -1.81 -17.98
CA VAL A 69 9.12 -2.49 -18.93
C VAL A 69 8.59 -3.90 -19.24
N LEU A 70 8.20 -4.68 -18.22
CA LEU A 70 7.66 -6.03 -18.41
C LEU A 70 6.32 -6.05 -19.17
N ALA A 71 5.46 -5.05 -18.95
CA ALA A 71 4.20 -4.91 -19.68
C ALA A 71 4.43 -4.55 -21.16
N LYS A 72 5.43 -3.71 -21.46
CA LYS A 72 5.76 -3.31 -22.83
C LYS A 72 6.61 -4.34 -23.57
N TYR A 73 7.51 -5.00 -22.85
CA TYR A 73 8.46 -5.99 -23.34
C TYR A 73 8.38 -7.26 -22.46
N PRO A 74 7.31 -8.07 -22.60
CA PRO A 74 7.18 -9.31 -21.84
C PRO A 74 8.07 -10.45 -22.36
N ASP A 75 8.64 -10.29 -23.56
CA ASP A 75 9.43 -11.31 -24.25
C ASP A 75 10.94 -11.01 -24.11
N PHE A 76 11.61 -11.77 -23.24
CA PHE A 76 13.03 -11.60 -22.96
C PHE A 76 13.93 -11.83 -24.19
N SER A 77 13.50 -12.62 -25.17
CA SER A 77 14.26 -12.83 -26.41
C SER A 77 14.43 -11.56 -27.24
N LYS A 78 13.59 -10.55 -27.00
CA LYS A 78 13.63 -9.28 -27.71
C LYS A 78 14.44 -8.21 -26.98
N TYR A 79 14.99 -8.49 -25.80
CA TYR A 79 15.60 -7.46 -24.95
C TYR A 79 16.83 -6.84 -25.59
N LYS A 80 17.66 -7.64 -26.29
CA LYS A 80 18.81 -7.14 -27.07
C LYS A 80 18.44 -6.12 -28.16
N ARG A 81 17.17 -6.08 -28.59
CA ARG A 81 16.66 -5.17 -29.63
C ARG A 81 15.96 -3.93 -29.06
N ILE A 82 15.87 -3.81 -27.74
CA ILE A 82 15.30 -2.61 -27.10
C ILE A 82 16.24 -1.43 -27.38
N THR A 83 15.67 -0.27 -27.67
CA THR A 83 16.45 0.96 -27.93
C THR A 83 16.21 1.98 -26.84
N LEU A 84 17.14 2.94 -26.73
CA LEU A 84 17.00 4.05 -25.78
C LEU A 84 15.71 4.84 -26.05
N CYS A 85 15.43 5.15 -27.31
CA CYS A 85 14.21 5.84 -27.74
C CYS A 85 12.94 5.08 -27.32
N SER A 86 12.93 3.76 -27.43
CA SER A 86 11.75 2.97 -27.10
C SER A 86 11.51 2.86 -25.58
N LEU A 87 12.59 2.87 -24.78
CA LEU A 87 12.53 2.95 -23.32
C LEU A 87 12.05 4.32 -22.83
N LEU A 88 12.51 5.42 -23.43
CA LEU A 88 12.09 6.77 -23.04
C LEU A 88 10.59 7.04 -23.29
N LYS A 89 9.95 6.27 -24.17
CA LYS A 89 8.49 6.29 -24.34
C LYS A 89 7.72 5.68 -23.15
N ILE A 90 8.39 5.01 -22.21
CA ILE A 90 7.75 4.45 -21.01
C ILE A 90 7.69 5.53 -19.93
N LYS A 91 6.48 5.85 -19.45
CA LYS A 91 6.26 6.84 -18.39
C LYS A 91 7.08 6.49 -17.14
N GLY A 92 7.86 7.46 -16.64
CA GLY A 92 8.70 7.33 -15.45
C GLY A 92 10.16 6.91 -15.71
N ILE A 93 10.52 6.56 -16.94
CA ILE A 93 11.92 6.34 -17.34
C ILE A 93 12.52 7.67 -17.80
N GLY A 94 13.45 8.21 -17.00
CA GLY A 94 14.12 9.48 -17.30
C GLY A 94 15.40 9.31 -18.10
N LYS A 95 15.83 10.38 -18.78
CA LYS A 95 17.02 10.41 -19.67
C LYS A 95 18.31 9.97 -18.98
N ILE A 96 18.49 10.30 -17.70
CA ILE A 96 19.70 9.97 -16.93
C ILE A 96 19.81 8.47 -16.65
N GLY A 97 18.73 7.83 -16.21
CA GLY A 97 18.73 6.41 -15.82
C GLY A 97 18.53 5.45 -16.99
N ALA A 98 17.98 5.92 -18.11
CA ALA A 98 17.63 5.07 -19.26
C ALA A 98 18.83 4.34 -19.89
N PRO A 99 20.02 4.96 -20.10
CA PRO A 99 21.17 4.27 -20.66
C PRO A 99 21.67 3.12 -19.78
N PHE A 100 21.71 3.32 -18.46
CA PHE A 100 22.12 2.28 -17.51
C PHE A 100 21.13 1.11 -17.48
N LEU A 101 19.83 1.43 -17.47
CA LEU A 101 18.76 0.42 -17.56
C LEU A 101 18.87 -0.37 -18.87
N LEU A 102 19.05 0.31 -20.01
CA LEU A 102 19.20 -0.32 -21.32
C LEU A 102 20.38 -1.29 -21.36
N LYS A 103 21.56 -0.87 -20.88
CA LYS A 103 22.75 -1.71 -20.83
C LYS A 103 22.49 -3.01 -20.06
N ARG A 104 21.77 -2.93 -18.94
CA ARG A 104 21.40 -4.10 -18.14
C ARG A 104 20.37 -5.00 -18.83
N LEU A 105 19.37 -4.41 -19.49
CA LEU A 105 18.36 -5.18 -20.22
C LEU A 105 18.96 -5.94 -21.41
N ASN A 106 19.87 -5.30 -22.17
CA ASN A 106 20.50 -5.93 -23.34
C ASN A 106 21.42 -7.11 -22.98
N ASN A 107 21.99 -7.09 -21.77
CA ASN A 107 22.90 -8.13 -21.29
C ASN A 107 22.22 -9.16 -20.39
N ILE A 108 20.88 -9.16 -20.33
CA ILE A 108 20.16 -10.05 -19.44
C ILE A 108 20.15 -11.48 -19.99
N GLU A 109 20.39 -12.44 -19.10
CA GLU A 109 20.20 -13.85 -19.41
C GLU A 109 18.82 -14.33 -19.00
N TYR A 110 18.26 -15.23 -19.79
CA TYR A 110 16.96 -15.83 -19.58
C TYR A 110 16.97 -17.28 -20.07
N MET A 111 16.04 -18.08 -19.56
CA MET A 111 15.84 -19.47 -19.95
C MET A 111 15.18 -19.53 -21.35
N PRO A 112 15.85 -20.09 -22.38
CA PRO A 112 15.24 -20.29 -23.69
C PRO A 112 14.22 -21.45 -23.68
N GLY A 113 13.47 -21.62 -24.77
CA GLY A 113 12.55 -22.76 -24.97
C GLY A 113 11.07 -22.44 -24.74
N LEU A 114 10.71 -21.90 -23.56
CA LEU A 114 9.30 -21.59 -23.21
C LEU A 114 9.00 -20.08 -23.19
N THR A 115 9.81 -19.28 -23.88
CA THR A 115 9.71 -17.82 -23.83
C THR A 115 8.33 -17.28 -24.23
N ASN A 116 7.64 -17.92 -25.18
CA ASN A 116 6.28 -17.51 -25.58
C ASN A 116 5.24 -17.76 -24.47
N ILE A 117 5.38 -18.85 -23.70
CA ILE A 117 4.47 -19.14 -22.58
C ILE A 117 4.70 -18.14 -21.45
N TYR A 118 5.96 -17.94 -21.06
CA TYR A 118 6.31 -16.97 -20.02
C TYR A 118 5.93 -15.54 -20.41
N LYS A 119 6.07 -15.17 -21.68
CA LYS A 119 5.60 -13.88 -22.22
C LYS A 119 4.11 -13.65 -21.90
N THR A 120 3.24 -14.62 -22.17
CA THR A 120 1.80 -14.52 -21.88
C THR A 120 1.54 -14.35 -20.38
N ILE A 121 2.20 -15.14 -19.54
CA ILE A 121 2.05 -15.08 -18.08
C ILE A 121 2.53 -13.74 -17.51
N ILE A 122 3.71 -13.30 -17.94
CA ILE A 122 4.33 -12.04 -17.49
C ILE A 122 3.49 -10.85 -17.90
N LEU A 123 3.00 -10.83 -19.15
CA LEU A 123 2.16 -9.76 -19.65
C LEU A 123 0.87 -9.63 -18.82
N SER A 124 0.19 -10.75 -18.57
CA SER A 124 -1.03 -10.78 -17.76
C SER A 124 -0.82 -10.21 -16.35
N TYR A 125 0.23 -10.65 -15.65
CA TYR A 125 0.55 -10.10 -14.34
C TYR A 125 0.95 -8.61 -14.39
N ALA A 126 1.80 -8.24 -15.34
CA ALA A 126 2.30 -6.86 -15.43
C ALA A 126 1.17 -5.87 -15.73
N GLN A 127 0.25 -6.21 -16.64
CA GLN A 127 -0.93 -5.40 -16.93
C GLN A 127 -1.82 -5.25 -15.69
N ARG A 128 -2.17 -6.36 -15.03
CA ARG A 128 -3.01 -6.32 -13.82
C ARG A 128 -2.37 -5.51 -12.68
N ILE A 129 -1.05 -5.59 -12.52
CA ILE A 129 -0.33 -4.78 -11.53
C ILE A 129 -0.40 -3.29 -11.89
N LEU A 130 -0.27 -2.92 -13.17
CA LEU A 130 -0.37 -1.52 -13.61
C LEU A 130 -1.79 -0.97 -13.43
N GLU A 131 -2.82 -1.77 -13.70
CA GLU A 131 -4.22 -1.43 -13.43
C GLU A 131 -4.44 -1.15 -11.95
N LEU A 132 -4.06 -2.08 -11.07
CA LEU A 132 -4.17 -1.89 -9.62
C LEU A 132 -3.39 -0.66 -9.14
N GLN A 133 -2.22 -0.37 -9.72
CA GLN A 133 -1.47 0.85 -9.39
C GLN A 133 -2.26 2.12 -9.75
N LYS A 134 -2.94 2.13 -10.90
CA LYS A 134 -3.78 3.25 -11.32
C LYS A 134 -5.01 3.37 -10.43
N GLU A 135 -5.71 2.28 -10.15
CA GLU A 135 -6.88 2.27 -9.25
C GLU A 135 -6.52 2.78 -7.85
N ILE A 136 -5.38 2.37 -7.30
CA ILE A 136 -4.87 2.87 -6.01
C ILE A 136 -4.58 4.37 -6.08
N GLU A 137 -3.91 4.84 -7.15
CA GLU A 137 -3.63 6.28 -7.36
C GLU A 137 -4.92 7.11 -7.45
N ASP A 138 -5.96 6.59 -8.11
CA ASP A 138 -7.25 7.27 -8.24
C ASP A 138 -8.02 7.30 -6.90
N ILE A 139 -7.93 6.23 -6.09
CA ILE A 139 -8.49 6.24 -4.72
C ILE A 139 -7.69 7.16 -3.79
N ASP A 140 -6.36 7.19 -3.89
CA ASP A 140 -5.52 8.12 -3.11
C ASP A 140 -5.97 9.57 -3.37
N LYS A 141 -6.23 9.97 -4.62
CA LYS A 141 -6.76 11.30 -4.96
C LYS A 141 -8.13 11.57 -4.34
N LYS A 142 -9.07 10.62 -4.43
CA LYS A 142 -10.40 10.77 -3.83
C LYS A 142 -10.33 10.90 -2.31
N LEU A 143 -9.45 10.14 -1.66
CA LEU A 143 -9.18 10.27 -0.22
C LEU A 143 -8.63 11.65 0.12
N ASP A 144 -7.71 12.20 -0.70
CA ASP A 144 -7.19 13.55 -0.52
C ASP A 144 -8.28 14.62 -0.68
N GLU A 145 -9.11 14.53 -1.73
CA GLU A 145 -10.21 15.46 -1.99
C GLU A 145 -11.21 15.52 -0.83
N ILE A 146 -11.69 14.37 -0.37
CA ILE A 146 -12.64 14.26 0.74
C ILE A 146 -11.96 14.64 2.06
N GLY A 147 -10.73 14.18 2.27
CA GLY A 147 -9.97 14.41 3.49
C GLY A 147 -9.66 15.89 3.74
N ASN A 148 -9.38 16.66 2.69
CA ASN A 148 -9.13 18.10 2.81
C ASN A 148 -10.36 18.90 3.29
N GLN A 149 -11.57 18.33 3.16
CA GLN A 149 -12.81 18.95 3.66
C GLN A 149 -13.10 18.60 5.13
N SER A 150 -12.43 17.58 5.69
CA SER A 150 -12.62 17.14 7.08
C SER A 150 -11.68 17.91 8.01
N LYS A 151 -12.27 18.56 9.03
CA LYS A 151 -11.50 19.25 10.09
C LYS A 151 -10.62 18.27 10.85
N GLU A 152 -11.14 17.07 11.12
CA GLU A 152 -10.47 16.00 11.86
C GLU A 152 -9.26 15.46 11.10
N VAL A 153 -9.41 15.22 9.79
CA VAL A 153 -8.29 14.81 8.92
C VAL A 153 -7.23 15.90 8.86
N ASN A 154 -7.62 17.15 8.68
CA ASN A 154 -6.68 18.27 8.64
C ASN A 154 -5.97 18.46 9.98
N HIS A 155 -6.65 18.25 11.11
CA HIS A 155 -6.03 18.28 12.42
C HIS A 155 -4.97 17.18 12.58
N LEU A 156 -5.28 15.94 12.20
CA LEU A 156 -4.31 14.84 12.22
C LEU A 156 -3.10 15.09 11.32
N LYS A 157 -3.28 15.76 10.18
CA LYS A 157 -2.18 16.13 9.26
C LYS A 157 -1.19 17.15 9.85
N THR A 158 -1.51 17.80 10.97
CA THR A 158 -0.55 18.67 11.68
C THR A 158 0.56 17.87 12.38
N ILE A 159 0.33 16.59 12.62
CA ILE A 159 1.32 15.69 13.22
C ILE A 159 2.40 15.38 12.15
N PRO A 160 3.68 15.62 12.43
CA PRO A 160 4.76 15.31 11.49
C PRO A 160 4.71 13.85 11.03
N GLY A 161 4.71 13.65 9.71
CA GLY A 161 4.64 12.31 9.09
C GLY A 161 3.23 11.75 8.88
N VAL A 162 2.17 12.44 9.35
CA VAL A 162 0.78 12.05 9.10
C VAL A 162 0.26 12.74 7.84
N ALA A 163 0.16 11.98 6.74
CA ALA A 163 -0.49 12.44 5.51
C ALA A 163 -1.99 12.12 5.50
N THR A 164 -2.75 12.70 4.55
CA THR A 164 -4.20 12.48 4.41
C THR A 164 -4.56 11.00 4.45
N LYS A 165 -3.81 10.15 3.75
CA LYS A 165 -4.03 8.70 3.75
C LYS A 165 -4.03 8.09 5.16
N LEU A 166 -3.04 8.44 5.98
CA LEU A 166 -2.94 7.92 7.34
C LEU A 166 -4.01 8.53 8.23
N ALA A 167 -4.26 9.84 8.10
CA ALA A 167 -5.31 10.55 8.81
C ALA A 167 -6.72 9.99 8.50
N SER A 168 -7.09 9.86 7.23
CA SER A 168 -8.36 9.28 6.78
C SER A 168 -8.53 7.84 7.24
N ARG A 169 -7.44 7.07 7.33
CA ARG A 169 -7.49 5.72 7.88
C ARG A 169 -7.74 5.72 9.38
N LEU A 170 -7.06 6.59 10.13
CA LEU A 170 -7.28 6.75 11.57
C LEU A 170 -8.73 7.17 11.84
N ILE A 171 -9.22 8.20 11.15
CA ILE A 171 -10.62 8.65 11.25
C ILE A 171 -11.61 7.55 10.86
N GLY A 172 -11.32 6.77 9.80
CA GLY A 172 -12.19 5.68 9.38
C GLY A 172 -12.26 4.51 10.37
N GLU A 173 -11.17 4.19 11.07
CA GLU A 173 -11.14 3.11 12.07
C GLU A 173 -11.62 3.56 13.45
N ILE A 174 -11.23 4.76 13.90
CA ILE A 174 -11.61 5.34 15.20
C ILE A 174 -13.09 5.79 15.17
N GLY A 175 -13.52 6.38 14.07
CA GLY A 175 -14.84 7.02 13.94
C GLY A 175 -14.88 8.35 14.68
N ASP A 176 -15.89 8.53 15.53
CA ASP A 176 -15.96 9.68 16.43
C ASP A 176 -14.98 9.51 17.60
N ILE A 177 -14.09 10.48 17.79
CA ILE A 177 -13.11 10.48 18.88
C ILE A 177 -13.78 10.67 20.25
N ASN A 178 -14.94 11.35 20.30
CA ASN A 178 -15.67 11.63 21.54
C ASN A 178 -16.28 10.37 22.16
N ARG A 179 -16.28 9.25 21.42
CA ARG A 179 -16.61 7.93 21.96
C ARG A 179 -15.64 7.46 23.04
N PHE A 180 -14.43 8.03 23.11
CA PHE A 180 -13.41 7.66 24.06
C PHE A 180 -13.34 8.71 25.18
N PRO A 181 -13.89 8.43 26.38
CA PRO A 181 -13.80 9.31 27.54
C PRO A 181 -12.39 9.76 27.93
N SER A 182 -11.36 9.00 27.52
CA SER A 182 -9.95 9.34 27.77
C SER A 182 -9.02 8.74 26.71
N GLU A 183 -7.83 9.34 26.58
CA GLU A 183 -6.74 8.83 25.74
C GLU A 183 -6.36 7.39 26.09
N LYS A 184 -6.40 7.02 27.38
CA LYS A 184 -6.11 5.65 27.84
C LYS A 184 -7.09 4.64 27.25
N GLN A 185 -8.37 5.00 27.17
CA GLN A 185 -9.40 4.11 26.61
C GLN A 185 -9.27 3.98 25.09
N LEU A 186 -8.86 5.04 24.39
CA LEU A 186 -8.47 4.97 22.99
C LEU A 186 -7.24 4.06 22.80
N ALA A 187 -6.21 4.21 23.63
CA ALA A 187 -5.00 3.38 23.56
C ALA A 187 -5.31 1.89 23.81
N ILE A 188 -6.20 1.57 24.75
CA ILE A 188 -6.70 0.21 24.98
C ILE A 188 -7.45 -0.30 23.74
N TYR A 189 -8.34 0.51 23.17
CA TYR A 189 -9.07 0.14 21.94
C TYR A 189 -8.15 -0.12 20.75
N CYS A 190 -7.11 0.69 20.60
CA CYS A 190 -6.08 0.54 19.58
C CYS A 190 -5.07 -0.58 19.89
N GLY A 191 -5.15 -1.23 21.06
CA GLY A 191 -4.25 -2.30 21.48
C GLY A 191 -2.80 -1.86 21.72
N ILE A 192 -2.58 -0.57 22.02
CA ILE A 192 -1.27 0.06 22.20
C ILE A 192 -1.01 0.52 23.64
N ALA A 193 -1.97 0.34 24.55
CA ALA A 193 -1.76 0.62 25.96
C ALA A 193 -0.80 -0.39 26.59
N CYS A 194 0.27 0.10 27.22
CA CYS A 194 1.03 -0.70 28.19
C CYS A 194 0.11 -0.94 29.40
N ILE A 195 -0.16 -2.20 29.73
CA ILE A 195 -0.87 -2.54 30.96
C ILE A 195 0.16 -2.36 32.09
N ASP A 196 -0.07 -1.41 32.99
CA ASP A 196 0.71 -1.31 34.22
C ASP A 196 0.49 -2.59 35.03
N ASN A 197 1.49 -3.47 35.05
CA ASN A 197 1.55 -4.63 35.94
C ASN A 197 1.74 -4.14 37.39
N ASN A 198 0.66 -3.69 38.03
CA ASN A 198 0.65 -3.42 39.47
C ASN A 198 0.04 -4.60 40.26
N SER A 199 0.39 -5.83 39.89
CA SER A 199 0.01 -7.06 40.61
C SER A 199 0.95 -7.41 41.76
N GLY A 200 1.68 -6.42 42.30
CA GLY A 200 2.73 -6.67 43.31
C GLY A 200 2.82 -5.62 44.40
N ARG A 201 1.74 -5.40 45.17
CA ARG A 201 1.84 -4.88 46.56
C ARG A 201 0.78 -5.52 47.44
N ASN A 202 1.02 -6.77 47.83
CA ASN A 202 0.51 -7.25 49.12
C ASN A 202 1.55 -6.84 50.17
N ASN A 203 1.20 -5.86 51.00
CA ASN A 203 1.98 -5.51 52.18
C ASN A 203 1.97 -6.72 53.14
N TYR A 204 3.15 -7.25 53.40
CA TYR A 204 3.43 -7.98 54.64
C TYR A 204 3.88 -6.95 55.69
N PHE A 205 3.46 -7.22 56.93
CA PHE A 205 3.64 -6.49 58.19
C PHE A 205 2.57 -5.44 58.50
#